data_AF-A0A6P7XSJ9-F1
#
_entry.id   AF-A0A6P7XSJ9-F1
#
_cell.length_a   1.000
_cell.length_b   1.000
_cell.length_c   1.000
_cell.angle_alpha   90.00
_cell.angle_beta   90.00
_cell.angle_gamma   90.00
#
_symmetry.space_group_name_H-M   'P 1'
#
loop_
_entity.id
_entity.type
_entity.pdbx_description
1 polymer ?
#
loop_
_entity_poly.entity_id
_entity_poly.type
_entity_poly.pdbx_seq_one_letter_code
_entity_poly.pdbx_strand_id
1 'polypeptide(L)'
;MQRAMGTKIQQLFLALVSFFLVIITGIPKEDAEDTTCPQVREGLAEAMGQTCQKPCLRHRDCSGKRRCLCDGHCGLSCITLSRTCPWPVQLQHADVRLKGESHHFRDEMVVSCHPGFTMSEGGNTVTSHCQGDRKWSSTPACQAELDAENTCGPPPALKNGFHVGFSWKPGNSVQYFCEQSYELDGESVNSCQENLLWSNPAPTCRARCQIPVQRSRIVYQGKKVWIGEVPGGEVQHLEEVTFFCHGQNRSCSYQAISRCFDGHLPLPDCYREPTWLQYTIFPKKLVSEIPSC
;
A
#
# COMPACT_ATOMS: atom_id res chain seq x y z
N MET A 1 92.65 -32.78 -11.80
CA MET A 1 91.34 -32.16 -12.09
C MET A 1 90.24 -33.19 -11.88
N GLN A 2 89.95 -33.47 -10.61
CA GLN A 2 88.77 -34.18 -10.13
C GLN A 2 87.66 -33.16 -9.89
N ARG A 3 86.41 -33.65 -9.84
CA ARG A 3 85.15 -32.95 -9.48
C ARG A 3 84.50 -32.14 -10.60
N ALA A 4 83.63 -32.78 -11.38
CA ALA A 4 82.32 -32.23 -11.79
C ALA A 4 81.59 -33.13 -12.82
N MET A 5 81.41 -34.43 -12.56
CA MET A 5 80.48 -35.25 -13.37
C MET A 5 79.65 -36.27 -12.54
N GLY A 6 79.71 -36.19 -11.20
CA GLY A 6 78.95 -37.06 -10.30
C GLY A 6 77.65 -36.44 -9.75
N THR A 7 77.41 -35.15 -9.95
CA THR A 7 76.32 -34.42 -9.27
C THR A 7 75.00 -34.34 -10.03
N LYS A 8 74.97 -34.63 -11.34
CA LYS A 8 73.70 -34.59 -12.11
C LYS A 8 72.89 -35.89 -12.04
N ILE A 9 73.54 -37.06 -11.99
CA ILE A 9 72.85 -38.35 -11.89
C ILE A 9 72.34 -38.59 -10.46
N GLN A 10 73.08 -38.11 -9.45
CA GLN A 10 72.65 -38.18 -8.05
C GLN A 10 71.47 -37.25 -7.76
N GLN A 11 71.39 -36.07 -8.42
CA GLN A 11 70.22 -35.20 -8.33
C GLN A 11 68.99 -35.74 -9.08
N LEU A 12 69.17 -36.46 -10.20
CA LEU A 12 68.07 -37.07 -10.93
C LEU A 12 67.46 -38.26 -10.16
N PHE A 13 68.30 -39.07 -9.49
CA PHE A 13 67.82 -40.18 -8.64
C PHE A 13 67.12 -39.68 -7.37
N LEU A 14 67.62 -38.63 -6.72
CA LEU A 14 66.94 -38.00 -5.58
C LEU A 14 65.61 -37.33 -5.99
N ALA A 15 65.54 -36.72 -7.17
CA ALA A 15 64.31 -36.13 -7.68
C ALA A 15 63.24 -37.19 -8.03
N LEU A 16 63.62 -38.33 -8.61
CA LEU A 16 62.68 -39.41 -8.94
C LEU A 16 62.18 -40.16 -7.68
N VAL A 17 63.03 -40.40 -6.69
CA VAL A 17 62.61 -40.99 -5.40
C VAL A 17 61.70 -40.04 -4.62
N SER A 18 61.93 -38.72 -4.70
CA SER A 18 61.05 -37.71 -4.11
C SER A 18 59.72 -37.58 -4.87
N PHE A 19 59.72 -37.72 -6.20
CA PHE A 19 58.50 -37.69 -7.01
C PHE A 19 57.65 -38.95 -6.82
N PHE A 20 58.28 -40.11 -6.62
CA PHE A 20 57.57 -41.36 -6.31
C PHE A 20 57.06 -41.43 -4.85
N LEU A 21 57.71 -40.77 -3.89
CA LEU A 21 57.18 -40.62 -2.52
C LEU A 21 56.00 -39.65 -2.44
N VAL A 22 55.95 -38.62 -3.29
CA VAL A 22 54.80 -37.69 -3.38
C VAL A 22 53.56 -38.36 -3.99
N ILE A 23 53.71 -39.46 -4.74
CA ILE A 23 52.57 -40.21 -5.31
C ILE A 23 51.94 -41.20 -4.30
N ILE A 24 52.58 -41.49 -3.17
CA ILE A 24 52.05 -42.44 -2.16
C ILE A 24 51.41 -41.76 -0.93
N THR A 25 51.38 -40.43 -0.86
CA THR A 25 50.53 -39.69 0.12
C THR A 25 49.44 -38.86 -0.54
N GLY A 26 49.04 -39.23 -1.76
CA GLY A 26 47.78 -38.80 -2.36
C GLY A 26 46.61 -39.53 -1.72
N ILE A 27 46.35 -39.27 -0.43
CA ILE A 27 44.99 -39.47 0.09
C ILE A 27 44.13 -38.51 -0.73
N PRO A 28 43.14 -38.98 -1.50
CA PRO A 28 42.18 -38.05 -2.08
C PRO A 28 41.63 -37.24 -0.91
N LYS A 29 41.67 -35.91 -0.97
CA LYS A 29 40.84 -35.06 -0.10
C LYS A 29 39.39 -35.36 -0.46
N GLU A 30 38.91 -36.52 -0.05
CA GLU A 30 37.51 -36.91 -0.03
C GLU A 30 36.95 -36.10 1.13
N ASP A 31 36.29 -35.01 0.74
CA ASP A 31 35.33 -34.27 1.54
C ASP A 31 35.92 -33.56 2.76
N ALA A 32 36.32 -32.30 2.58
CA ALA A 32 36.26 -31.35 3.69
C ALA A 32 34.80 -31.29 4.15
N GLU A 33 34.49 -32.06 5.19
CA GLU A 33 33.24 -32.03 5.93
C GLU A 33 33.05 -30.57 6.38
N ASP A 34 31.99 -29.91 5.90
CA ASP A 34 31.56 -28.60 6.39
C ASP A 34 31.02 -28.80 7.81
N THR A 35 31.94 -29.05 8.75
CA THR A 35 31.70 -29.36 10.17
C THR A 35 31.00 -28.22 10.91
N THR A 36 30.85 -27.08 10.26
CA THR A 36 30.16 -25.87 10.71
C THR A 36 28.69 -25.79 10.29
N CYS A 37 28.17 -26.74 9.52
CA CYS A 37 26.78 -26.69 9.10
C CYS A 37 25.83 -26.90 10.32
N PRO A 38 24.83 -26.02 10.53
CA PRO A 38 23.91 -26.16 11.64
C PRO A 38 23.13 -27.47 11.54
N GLN A 39 22.79 -28.04 12.70
CA GLN A 39 21.89 -29.20 12.76
C GLN A 39 20.52 -28.85 12.17
N VAL A 40 19.88 -29.81 11.51
CA VAL A 40 18.59 -29.63 10.85
C VAL A 40 17.57 -29.12 11.87
N ARG A 41 16.91 -28.00 11.54
CA ARG A 41 15.78 -27.46 12.31
C ARG A 41 14.55 -27.46 11.42
N GLU A 42 13.93 -28.62 11.23
CA GLU A 42 12.81 -28.81 10.29
C GLU A 42 11.70 -27.77 10.49
N GLY A 43 11.28 -27.53 11.74
CA GLY A 43 10.24 -26.53 12.04
C GLY A 43 10.64 -25.07 11.76
N LEU A 44 11.94 -24.74 11.75
CA LEU A 44 12.41 -23.40 11.41
C LEU A 44 12.56 -23.23 9.89
N ALA A 45 13.08 -24.25 9.20
CA ALA A 45 13.16 -24.24 7.74
C ALA A 45 11.76 -24.13 7.11
N GLU A 46 10.78 -24.85 7.65
CA GLU A 46 9.39 -24.79 7.21
C GLU A 46 8.75 -23.42 7.50
N ALA A 47 8.99 -22.84 8.68
CA ALA A 47 8.54 -21.49 9.01
C ALA A 47 9.13 -20.41 8.08
N MET A 48 10.33 -20.63 7.54
CA MET A 48 10.97 -19.76 6.53
C MET A 48 10.60 -20.13 5.09
N GLY A 49 9.70 -21.10 4.87
CA GLY A 49 9.23 -21.52 3.54
C GLY A 49 10.23 -22.35 2.72
N GLN A 50 11.31 -22.83 3.34
CA GLN A 50 12.34 -23.67 2.73
C GLN A 50 11.93 -25.14 2.76
N THR A 51 12.09 -25.86 1.63
CA THR A 51 11.81 -27.30 1.56
C THR A 51 13.10 -28.12 1.58
N CYS A 52 13.42 -28.75 2.71
CA CYS A 52 14.68 -29.49 2.86
C CYS A 52 14.82 -30.66 1.88
N GLN A 53 16.01 -30.78 1.28
CA GLN A 53 16.35 -31.90 0.41
C GLN A 53 16.73 -33.14 1.26
N LYS A 54 17.00 -34.28 0.60
CA LYS A 54 17.38 -35.52 1.31
C LYS A 54 18.62 -35.26 2.19
N PRO A 55 18.57 -35.55 3.50
CA PRO A 55 19.72 -35.34 4.39
C PRO A 55 20.87 -36.30 4.06
N CYS A 56 22.08 -35.90 4.39
CA CYS A 56 23.30 -36.68 4.17
C CYS A 56 24.36 -36.38 5.22
N LEU A 57 25.33 -37.26 5.36
CA LEU A 57 26.54 -37.02 6.16
C LEU A 57 27.78 -36.91 5.26
N ARG A 58 27.79 -37.62 4.13
CA ARG A 58 28.91 -37.67 3.18
C ARG A 58 28.43 -37.59 1.75
N HIS A 59 29.32 -37.23 0.83
CA HIS A 59 28.96 -37.10 -0.60
C HIS A 59 28.41 -38.39 -1.19
N ARG A 60 28.91 -39.55 -0.73
CA ARG A 60 28.47 -40.89 -1.14
C ARG A 60 27.01 -41.24 -0.78
N ASP A 61 26.40 -40.53 0.17
CA ASP A 61 25.01 -40.77 0.59
C ASP A 61 24.00 -40.25 -0.46
N CYS A 62 24.49 -39.43 -1.38
CA CYS A 62 23.73 -38.75 -2.41
C CYS A 62 23.82 -39.51 -3.74
N SER A 63 22.65 -39.79 -4.34
CA SER A 63 22.59 -40.50 -5.62
C SER A 63 22.66 -39.54 -6.82
N GLY A 64 23.37 -39.95 -7.86
CA GLY A 64 23.50 -39.21 -9.13
C GLY A 64 24.52 -38.08 -9.03
N LYS A 65 24.22 -36.91 -9.64
CA LYS A 65 25.12 -35.73 -9.66
C LYS A 65 25.02 -34.86 -8.39
N ARG A 66 24.43 -35.37 -7.32
CA ARG A 66 24.20 -34.62 -6.07
C ARG A 66 25.42 -34.71 -5.15
N ARG A 67 25.70 -33.63 -4.43
CA ARG A 67 26.77 -33.54 -3.43
C ARG A 67 26.17 -33.24 -2.06
N CYS A 68 26.83 -33.71 -1.00
CA CYS A 68 26.37 -33.43 0.37
C CYS A 68 26.90 -32.06 0.79
N LEU A 69 26.02 -31.06 0.82
CA LEU A 69 26.39 -29.66 1.03
C LEU A 69 25.48 -29.02 2.09
N CYS A 70 26.01 -27.99 2.78
CA CYS A 70 25.24 -27.23 3.76
C CYS A 70 24.17 -26.36 3.08
N ASP A 71 22.91 -26.54 3.48
CA ASP A 71 21.69 -25.88 2.96
C ASP A 71 21.02 -24.99 4.02
N GLY A 72 21.83 -24.28 4.82
CA GLY A 72 21.32 -23.39 5.88
C GLY A 72 20.54 -24.16 6.94
N HIS A 73 19.28 -23.79 7.21
CA HIS A 73 18.45 -24.39 8.27
C HIS A 73 18.11 -25.87 8.03
N CYS A 74 18.27 -26.35 6.80
CA CYS A 74 18.12 -27.75 6.43
C CYS A 74 19.36 -28.61 6.71
N GLY A 75 20.42 -28.03 7.28
CA GLY A 75 21.67 -28.74 7.56
C GLY A 75 22.32 -29.33 6.31
N LEU A 76 22.97 -30.49 6.45
CA LEU A 76 23.61 -31.18 5.33
C LEU A 76 22.57 -31.90 4.46
N SER A 77 22.54 -31.54 3.18
CA SER A 77 21.53 -31.98 2.22
C SER A 77 22.15 -32.38 0.88
N CYS A 78 21.53 -33.35 0.20
CA CYS A 78 21.94 -33.83 -1.12
C CYS A 78 21.49 -32.87 -2.23
N ILE A 79 22.39 -31.97 -2.64
CA ILE A 79 22.09 -30.84 -3.52
C ILE A 79 22.77 -31.00 -4.88
N THR A 80 22.12 -30.58 -5.95
CA THR A 80 22.70 -30.53 -7.29
C THR A 80 23.24 -29.12 -7.54
N LEU A 81 24.54 -28.96 -7.76
CA LEU A 81 25.14 -27.63 -7.92
C LEU A 81 24.74 -26.89 -9.20
N SER A 82 24.39 -27.64 -10.25
CA SER A 82 23.88 -27.05 -11.49
C SER A 82 22.42 -26.60 -11.38
N ARG A 83 21.79 -26.69 -10.20
CA ARG A 83 20.44 -26.19 -10.01
C ARG A 83 20.48 -24.68 -9.80
N THR A 84 19.57 -24.05 -10.51
CA THR A 84 19.39 -22.61 -10.57
C THR A 84 18.10 -22.21 -9.87
N CYS A 85 18.15 -21.12 -9.11
CA CYS A 85 16.98 -20.42 -8.61
C CYS A 85 16.30 -19.64 -9.75
N PRO A 86 15.01 -19.31 -9.65
CA PRO A 86 14.37 -18.45 -10.64
C PRO A 86 15.09 -17.10 -10.72
N TRP A 87 15.10 -16.49 -11.91
CA TRP A 87 15.57 -15.12 -12.05
C TRP A 87 14.79 -14.22 -11.08
N PRO A 88 15.44 -13.25 -10.41
CA PRO A 88 14.76 -12.42 -9.42
C PRO A 88 13.52 -11.76 -10.02
N VAL A 89 12.37 -12.04 -9.40
CA VAL A 89 11.11 -11.39 -9.75
C VAL A 89 11.06 -10.02 -9.09
N GLN A 90 10.38 -9.07 -9.73
CA GLN A 90 10.23 -7.72 -9.17
C GLN A 90 9.40 -7.79 -7.89
N LEU A 91 10.04 -7.50 -6.75
CA LEU A 91 9.39 -7.41 -5.44
C LEU A 91 8.71 -6.04 -5.33
N GLN A 92 7.57 -5.96 -4.64
CA GLN A 92 6.91 -4.67 -4.44
C GLN A 92 7.77 -3.77 -3.55
N HIS A 93 7.92 -2.52 -3.98
CA HIS A 93 8.67 -1.49 -3.26
C HIS A 93 10.14 -1.86 -2.97
N ALA A 94 10.75 -2.71 -3.82
CA ALA A 94 12.15 -3.11 -3.68
C ALA A 94 12.83 -3.33 -5.03
N ASP A 95 14.13 -3.07 -5.07
CA ASP A 95 15.03 -3.41 -6.16
C ASP A 95 15.82 -4.67 -5.82
N VAL A 96 15.97 -5.57 -6.80
CA VAL A 96 16.73 -6.81 -6.63
C VAL A 96 17.88 -6.87 -7.63
N ARG A 97 19.09 -7.18 -7.13
CA ARG A 97 20.32 -7.24 -7.94
C ARG A 97 21.12 -8.50 -7.60
N LEU A 98 21.46 -9.29 -8.60
CA LEU A 98 22.41 -10.40 -8.41
C LEU A 98 23.80 -9.83 -8.11
N LYS A 99 24.54 -10.45 -7.17
CA LYS A 99 25.94 -10.10 -6.93
C LYS A 99 26.90 -10.62 -8.01
N GLY A 100 26.45 -11.56 -8.85
CA GLY A 100 27.20 -12.12 -9.96
C GLY A 100 26.33 -12.38 -11.20
N GLU A 101 26.89 -13.08 -12.19
CA GLU A 101 26.21 -13.39 -13.46
C GLU A 101 25.38 -14.68 -13.41
N SER A 102 25.44 -15.42 -12.30
CA SER A 102 24.73 -16.68 -12.11
C SER A 102 23.77 -16.66 -10.93
N HIS A 103 22.91 -17.68 -10.89
CA HIS A 103 21.88 -17.88 -9.87
C HIS A 103 21.80 -19.37 -9.45
N HIS A 104 22.95 -20.03 -9.41
CA HIS A 104 23.12 -21.39 -8.93
C HIS A 104 23.07 -21.46 -7.40
N PHE A 105 23.00 -22.68 -6.86
CA PHE A 105 23.09 -22.92 -5.43
C PHE A 105 24.26 -22.16 -4.76
N ARG A 106 23.96 -21.44 -3.66
CA ARG A 106 24.85 -20.50 -2.93
C ARG A 106 25.13 -19.15 -3.58
N ASP A 107 24.66 -18.89 -4.79
CA ASP A 107 24.74 -17.53 -5.36
C ASP A 107 23.87 -16.56 -4.54
N GLU A 108 24.24 -15.29 -4.59
CA GLU A 108 23.67 -14.23 -3.75
C GLU A 108 22.98 -13.15 -4.59
N MET A 109 21.84 -12.68 -4.10
CA MET A 109 21.18 -11.47 -4.57
C MET A 109 20.99 -10.47 -3.43
N VAL A 110 21.11 -9.19 -3.74
CA VAL A 110 20.83 -8.08 -2.83
C VAL A 110 19.42 -7.59 -3.12
N VAL A 111 18.60 -7.54 -2.07
CA VAL A 111 17.27 -6.92 -2.09
C VAL A 111 17.37 -5.61 -1.31
N SER A 112 17.01 -4.50 -1.93
CA SER A 112 17.01 -3.16 -1.33
C SER A 112 15.63 -2.53 -1.42
N CYS A 113 15.05 -2.12 -0.29
CA CYS A 113 13.79 -1.40 -0.29
C CYS A 113 13.93 -0.03 -0.96
N HIS A 114 12.86 0.43 -1.61
CA HIS A 114 12.78 1.79 -2.16
C HIS A 114 12.79 2.82 -1.02
N PRO A 115 13.19 4.09 -1.29
CA PRO A 115 13.12 5.16 -0.29
C PRO A 115 11.72 5.29 0.34
N GLY A 116 11.65 5.43 1.67
CA GLY A 116 10.40 5.47 2.43
C GLY A 116 9.81 4.09 2.75
N PHE A 117 10.58 3.01 2.53
CA PHE A 117 10.21 1.65 2.93
C PHE A 117 11.37 0.98 3.69
N THR A 118 11.02 0.21 4.72
CA THR A 118 11.96 -0.60 5.51
C THR A 118 11.50 -2.05 5.64
N MET A 119 12.45 -2.94 5.91
CA MET A 119 12.17 -4.34 6.19
C MET A 119 11.59 -4.49 7.60
N SER A 120 10.69 -5.45 7.80
CA SER A 120 10.04 -5.68 9.11
C SER A 120 11.00 -6.00 10.25
N GLU A 121 12.19 -6.51 9.94
CA GLU A 121 13.23 -6.87 10.93
C GLU A 121 14.27 -5.75 11.14
N GLY A 122 14.06 -4.59 10.51
CA GLY A 122 14.97 -3.43 10.56
C GLY A 122 15.98 -3.40 9.41
N GLY A 123 16.34 -2.20 8.98
CA GLY A 123 17.24 -1.97 7.84
C GLY A 123 16.52 -1.86 6.49
N ASN A 124 17.29 -1.56 5.45
CA ASN A 124 16.78 -1.30 4.10
C ASN A 124 17.30 -2.29 3.04
N THR A 125 18.25 -3.14 3.39
CA THR A 125 18.95 -4.03 2.45
C THR A 125 19.23 -5.38 3.10
N VAL A 126 18.94 -6.47 2.40
CA VAL A 126 19.23 -7.85 2.83
C VAL A 126 19.87 -8.64 1.70
N THR A 127 20.75 -9.57 2.04
CA THR A 127 21.30 -10.55 1.08
C THR A 127 20.48 -11.83 1.16
N SER A 128 19.98 -12.30 0.01
CA SER A 128 19.29 -13.57 -0.13
C SER A 128 20.14 -14.57 -0.91
N HIS A 129 20.08 -15.84 -0.53
CA HIS A 129 20.91 -16.92 -1.07
C HIS A 129 20.08 -17.96 -1.82
N CYS A 130 20.59 -18.50 -2.92
CA CYS A 130 19.92 -19.58 -3.64
C CYS A 130 20.08 -20.93 -2.90
N GLN A 131 18.97 -21.53 -2.49
CA GLN A 131 18.91 -22.72 -1.63
C GLN A 131 18.75 -24.03 -2.42
N GLY A 132 18.91 -25.16 -1.73
CA GLY A 132 18.87 -26.51 -2.31
C GLY A 132 17.53 -26.89 -2.96
N ASP A 133 16.45 -26.22 -2.56
CA ASP A 133 15.08 -26.39 -3.08
C ASP A 133 14.78 -25.56 -4.34
N ARG A 134 15.75 -24.78 -4.82
CA ARG A 134 15.66 -23.84 -5.96
C ARG A 134 14.84 -22.58 -5.65
N LYS A 135 14.75 -22.19 -4.38
CA LYS A 135 14.20 -20.90 -3.98
C LYS A 135 15.30 -20.02 -3.40
N TRP A 136 15.09 -18.72 -3.55
CA TRP A 136 15.86 -17.73 -2.82
C TRP A 136 15.44 -17.75 -1.36
N SER A 137 16.38 -17.56 -0.44
CA SER A 137 16.09 -17.51 0.99
C SER A 137 15.08 -16.41 1.32
N SER A 138 14.24 -16.66 2.32
CA SER A 138 13.18 -15.73 2.72
C SER A 138 13.70 -14.31 2.94
N THR A 139 13.01 -13.33 2.36
CA THR A 139 13.31 -11.91 2.47
C THR A 139 12.10 -11.22 3.12
N PRO A 140 12.29 -10.45 4.19
CA PRO A 140 11.21 -9.65 4.78
C PRO A 140 10.57 -8.73 3.73
N ALA A 141 9.27 -8.51 3.84
CA ALA A 141 8.59 -7.57 2.97
C ALA A 141 9.01 -6.13 3.30
N CYS A 142 9.15 -5.29 2.27
CA CYS A 142 9.33 -3.85 2.43
C CYS A 142 7.98 -3.24 2.83
N GLN A 143 7.93 -2.68 4.03
CA GLN A 143 6.77 -1.97 4.57
C GLN A 143 7.06 -0.47 4.53
N ALA A 144 6.04 0.35 4.29
CA ALA A 144 6.22 1.80 4.31
C ALA A 144 6.75 2.22 5.69
N GLU A 145 7.81 3.03 5.70
CA GLU A 145 8.20 3.76 6.88
C GLU A 145 7.05 4.71 7.20
N LEU A 146 6.21 4.34 8.16
CA LEU A 146 5.33 5.32 8.77
C LEU A 146 6.24 6.28 9.53
N ASP A 147 6.36 7.52 9.06
CA ASP A 147 6.89 8.68 9.79
C ASP A 147 6.01 9.01 11.03
N ALA A 148 5.51 8.00 11.74
CA ALA A 148 4.53 8.10 12.81
C ALA A 148 5.09 8.71 14.10
N GLU A 149 6.41 8.74 14.26
CA GLU A 149 6.99 9.23 15.52
C GLU A 149 7.07 10.76 15.61
N ASN A 150 6.94 11.50 14.49
CA ASN A 150 7.06 12.97 14.44
C ASN A 150 6.03 13.67 13.53
N THR A 151 4.89 13.05 13.25
CA THR A 151 3.83 13.65 12.42
C THR A 151 2.46 13.47 13.07
N CYS A 152 1.47 14.28 12.67
CA CYS A 152 0.08 14.09 13.10
C CYS A 152 -0.61 12.87 12.48
N GLY A 153 0.15 12.02 11.76
CA GLY A 153 -0.38 10.94 10.93
C GLY A 153 -1.10 11.46 9.67
N PRO A 154 -1.53 10.54 8.78
CA PRO A 154 -2.30 10.91 7.60
C PRO A 154 -3.61 11.63 8.01
N PRO A 155 -3.98 12.72 7.33
CA PRO A 155 -5.28 13.36 7.53
C PRO A 155 -6.40 12.35 7.25
N PRO A 156 -7.49 12.37 8.02
CA PRO A 156 -8.62 11.46 7.78
C PRO A 156 -9.15 11.60 6.34
N ALA A 157 -9.44 10.46 5.72
CA ALA A 157 -10.02 10.45 4.38
C ALA A 157 -11.43 11.04 4.40
N LEU A 158 -11.73 11.91 3.42
CA LEU A 158 -13.07 12.43 3.20
C LEU A 158 -13.82 11.51 2.24
N LYS A 159 -15.05 11.15 2.60
CA LYS A 159 -15.99 10.55 1.65
C LYS A 159 -16.48 11.63 0.69
N ASN A 160 -16.46 11.37 -0.62
CA ASN A 160 -16.85 12.33 -1.67
C ASN A 160 -16.02 13.62 -1.63
N GLY A 161 -14.73 13.51 -1.32
CA GLY A 161 -13.83 14.64 -1.20
C GLY A 161 -12.37 14.21 -1.18
N PHE A 162 -11.48 15.20 -1.14
CA PHE A 162 -10.04 15.01 -1.10
C PHE A 162 -9.38 16.10 -0.28
N HIS A 163 -8.12 15.91 0.08
CA HIS A 163 -7.31 16.94 0.70
C HIS A 163 -6.02 17.15 -0.08
N VAL A 164 -5.45 18.34 0.02
CA VAL A 164 -4.14 18.67 -0.56
C VAL A 164 -3.20 19.15 0.54
N GLY A 165 -1.95 18.66 0.47
CA GLY A 165 -0.88 19.01 1.40
C GLY A 165 0.38 18.17 1.15
N PHE A 166 1.55 18.72 1.46
CA PHE A 166 2.84 18.10 1.12
C PHE A 166 3.53 17.40 2.31
N SER A 167 3.14 17.72 3.56
CA SER A 167 3.70 17.07 4.75
C SER A 167 2.75 17.18 5.95
N TRP A 168 2.91 16.27 6.92
CA TRP A 168 2.07 16.18 8.12
C TRP A 168 2.87 16.48 9.40
N LYS A 169 3.96 17.24 9.29
CA LYS A 169 4.78 17.68 10.42
C LYS A 169 4.14 18.88 11.14
N PRO A 170 4.41 19.07 12.43
CA PRO A 170 3.96 20.26 13.17
C PRO A 170 4.22 21.57 12.39
N GLY A 171 3.23 22.45 12.40
CA GLY A 171 3.25 23.72 11.66
C GLY A 171 2.80 23.64 10.20
N ASN A 172 2.62 22.45 9.63
CA ASN A 172 2.04 22.28 8.29
C ASN A 172 0.52 22.14 8.34
N SER A 173 -0.13 22.44 7.22
CA SER A 173 -1.57 22.39 7.07
C SER A 173 -1.99 21.62 5.83
N VAL A 174 -3.16 21.00 5.92
CA VAL A 174 -3.86 20.42 4.79
C VAL A 174 -5.15 21.20 4.53
N GLN A 175 -5.53 21.30 3.27
CA GLN A 175 -6.78 21.90 2.86
C GLN A 175 -7.70 20.85 2.27
N TYR A 176 -8.94 20.80 2.75
CA TYR A 176 -9.95 19.86 2.31
C TYR A 176 -10.83 20.46 1.22
N PHE A 177 -11.27 19.59 0.32
CA PHE A 177 -12.14 19.88 -0.81
C PHE A 177 -13.18 18.78 -0.95
N CYS A 178 -14.37 19.14 -1.41
CA CYS A 178 -15.40 18.17 -1.76
C CYS A 178 -15.49 18.00 -3.28
N GLU A 179 -15.95 16.82 -3.70
CA GLU A 179 -16.27 16.53 -5.08
C GLU A 179 -17.43 17.41 -5.59
N GLN A 180 -17.64 17.40 -6.91
CA GLN A 180 -18.72 18.16 -7.53
C GLN A 180 -20.08 17.77 -6.94
N SER A 181 -20.95 18.77 -6.71
CA SER A 181 -22.27 18.63 -6.07
C SER A 181 -22.26 18.34 -4.56
N TYR A 182 -21.08 18.27 -3.94
CA TYR A 182 -20.92 18.29 -2.49
C TYR A 182 -20.38 19.63 -2.03
N GLU A 183 -20.48 19.88 -0.73
CA GLU A 183 -19.89 21.01 -0.05
C GLU A 183 -19.36 20.62 1.33
N LEU A 184 -18.46 21.44 1.85
CA LEU A 184 -17.70 21.12 3.03
C LEU A 184 -18.43 21.61 4.28
N ASP A 185 -18.80 20.67 5.15
CA ASP A 185 -19.42 20.89 6.45
C ASP A 185 -18.34 20.74 7.53
N GLY A 186 -17.79 21.89 7.96
CA GLY A 186 -16.70 21.99 8.92
C GLY A 186 -15.57 22.93 8.47
N GLU A 187 -14.43 22.84 9.15
CA GLU A 187 -13.25 23.66 8.83
C GLU A 187 -12.53 23.16 7.56
N SER A 188 -12.32 24.07 6.61
CA SER A 188 -11.67 23.74 5.33
C SER A 188 -10.16 23.52 5.44
N VAL A 189 -9.54 24.00 6.52
CA VAL A 189 -8.10 23.88 6.77
C VAL A 189 -7.88 23.22 8.11
N ASN A 190 -6.94 22.29 8.14
CA ASN A 190 -6.55 21.60 9.35
C ASN A 190 -5.03 21.59 9.47
N SER A 191 -4.52 21.98 10.63
CA SER A 191 -3.09 22.19 10.88
C SER A 191 -2.57 21.17 11.86
N CYS A 192 -1.40 20.60 11.57
CA CYS A 192 -0.72 19.70 12.48
C CYS A 192 -0.07 20.52 13.61
N GLN A 193 -0.47 20.23 14.85
CA GLN A 193 -0.01 20.93 16.05
C GLN A 193 1.21 20.22 16.67
N GLU A 194 1.91 20.91 17.57
CA GLU A 194 3.10 20.39 18.28
C GLU A 194 2.80 19.16 19.15
N ASN A 195 1.55 18.99 19.57
CA ASN A 195 1.08 17.80 20.30
C ASN A 195 0.80 16.60 19.38
N LEU A 196 1.18 16.68 18.10
CA LEU A 196 0.94 15.67 17.06
C LEU A 196 -0.55 15.38 16.82
N LEU A 197 -1.41 16.37 17.08
CA LEU A 197 -2.83 16.31 16.76
C LEU A 197 -3.20 17.34 15.69
N TRP A 198 -4.21 16.99 14.91
CA TRP A 198 -4.86 17.91 13.98
C TRP A 198 -5.65 18.97 14.74
N SER A 199 -5.58 20.23 14.30
CA SER A 199 -6.21 21.37 14.96
C SER A 199 -7.74 21.26 15.05
N ASN A 200 -8.34 20.58 14.06
CA ASN A 200 -9.79 20.40 13.95
C ASN A 200 -10.16 18.93 13.70
N PRO A 201 -11.38 18.49 14.02
CA PRO A 201 -11.91 17.23 13.49
C PRO A 201 -12.00 17.28 11.96
N ALA A 202 -12.02 16.11 11.32
CA ALA A 202 -12.19 16.04 9.87
C ALA A 202 -13.56 16.58 9.44
N PRO A 203 -13.61 17.45 8.42
CA PRO A 203 -14.89 17.93 7.90
C PRO A 203 -15.61 16.82 7.13
N THR A 204 -16.91 17.00 6.92
CA THR A 204 -17.74 16.07 6.15
C THR A 204 -18.17 16.72 4.84
N CYS A 205 -18.15 15.98 3.73
CA CYS A 205 -18.76 16.45 2.49
C CYS A 205 -20.25 16.12 2.48
N ARG A 206 -21.09 17.15 2.44
CA ARG A 206 -22.56 17.05 2.41
C ARG A 206 -23.08 17.32 1.02
N ALA A 207 -24.05 16.53 0.58
CA ALA A 207 -24.65 16.73 -0.73
C ALA A 207 -25.55 17.98 -0.74
N ARG A 208 -25.48 18.75 -1.83
CA ARG A 208 -26.45 19.81 -2.13
C ARG A 208 -27.81 19.20 -2.43
N CYS A 209 -28.87 19.91 -2.08
CA CYS A 209 -30.22 19.43 -2.35
C CYS A 209 -30.78 20.06 -3.62
N GLN A 210 -31.25 19.21 -4.53
CA GLN A 210 -32.15 19.64 -5.61
C GLN A 210 -33.48 20.06 -5.00
N ILE A 211 -34.03 21.18 -5.48
CA ILE A 211 -35.41 21.54 -5.14
C ILE A 211 -36.34 20.64 -5.96
N PRO A 212 -37.12 19.72 -5.35
CA PRO A 212 -37.77 18.61 -6.07
C PRO A 212 -39.10 19.02 -6.73
N VAL A 213 -39.13 20.20 -7.35
CA VAL A 213 -40.30 20.80 -8.00
C VAL A 213 -39.83 21.64 -9.19
N GLN A 214 -40.70 21.82 -10.19
CA GLN A 214 -40.35 22.54 -11.41
C GLN A 214 -41.06 23.90 -11.50
N ARG A 215 -42.32 23.97 -11.06
CA ARG A 215 -43.20 25.14 -11.29
C ARG A 215 -43.73 25.69 -9.99
N SER A 216 -42.84 26.18 -9.13
CA SER A 216 -43.20 26.81 -7.87
C SER A 216 -42.55 28.17 -7.70
N ARG A 217 -43.23 29.01 -6.94
CA ARG A 217 -42.68 30.24 -6.39
C ARG A 217 -42.40 30.00 -4.91
N ILE A 218 -41.17 30.26 -4.49
CA ILE A 218 -40.65 29.98 -3.15
C ILE A 218 -40.05 31.25 -2.56
N VAL A 219 -39.81 31.29 -1.26
CA VAL A 219 -38.92 32.29 -0.66
C VAL A 219 -37.56 31.65 -0.44
N TYR A 220 -36.53 32.24 -1.02
CA TYR A 220 -35.14 31.83 -0.89
C TYR A 220 -34.29 33.08 -0.62
N GLN A 221 -33.43 33.02 0.40
CA GLN A 221 -32.63 34.18 0.86
C GLN A 221 -33.48 35.45 1.07
N GLY A 222 -34.67 35.28 1.65
CA GLY A 222 -35.61 36.38 1.94
C GLY A 222 -36.34 36.96 0.71
N LYS A 223 -36.10 36.44 -0.50
CA LYS A 223 -36.72 36.92 -1.74
C LYS A 223 -37.69 35.88 -2.31
N LYS A 224 -38.84 36.36 -2.79
CA LYS A 224 -39.84 35.52 -3.47
C LYS A 224 -39.42 35.30 -4.93
N VAL A 225 -38.90 34.12 -5.23
CA VAL A 225 -38.29 33.76 -6.52
C VAL A 225 -38.99 32.57 -7.17
N TRP A 226 -38.84 32.43 -8.48
CA TRP A 226 -39.15 31.20 -9.18
C TRP A 226 -38.01 30.20 -9.02
N ILE A 227 -38.30 28.90 -8.99
CA ILE A 227 -37.26 27.87 -8.87
C ILE A 227 -36.20 27.97 -9.97
N GLY A 228 -36.61 28.31 -11.20
CA GLY A 228 -35.66 28.50 -12.31
C GLY A 228 -34.71 29.69 -12.14
N GLU A 229 -34.96 30.58 -11.18
CA GLU A 229 -34.07 31.69 -10.82
C GLU A 229 -33.06 31.29 -9.73
N VAL A 230 -33.26 30.15 -9.07
CA VAL A 230 -32.29 29.59 -8.12
C VAL A 230 -31.11 29.02 -8.91
N PRO A 231 -29.86 29.41 -8.62
CA PRO A 231 -28.69 28.91 -9.33
C PRO A 231 -28.63 27.38 -9.33
N GLY A 232 -28.73 26.77 -10.52
CA GLY A 232 -28.74 25.32 -10.67
C GLY A 232 -29.98 24.60 -10.13
N GLY A 233 -30.99 25.31 -9.59
CA GLY A 233 -32.13 24.69 -8.92
C GLY A 233 -31.77 23.96 -7.62
N GLU A 234 -30.62 24.30 -7.04
CA GLU A 234 -30.03 23.63 -5.89
C GLU A 234 -29.89 24.58 -4.70
N VAL A 235 -29.90 24.00 -3.49
CA VAL A 235 -29.58 24.70 -2.24
C VAL A 235 -28.52 23.95 -1.46
N GLN A 236 -27.75 24.69 -0.68
CA GLN A 236 -26.69 24.18 0.17
C GLN A 236 -27.24 23.39 1.36
N HIS A 237 -26.44 22.51 1.94
CA HIS A 237 -26.72 21.85 3.20
C HIS A 237 -27.05 22.88 4.28
N LEU A 238 -28.12 22.60 5.05
CA LEU A 238 -28.68 23.48 6.08
C LEU A 238 -29.32 24.78 5.57
N GLU A 239 -29.25 25.09 4.28
CA GLU A 239 -30.05 26.19 3.72
C GLU A 239 -31.54 25.84 3.75
N GLU A 240 -32.32 26.90 3.92
CA GLU A 240 -33.76 26.84 4.05
C GLU A 240 -34.45 27.44 2.84
N VAL A 241 -35.49 26.75 2.40
CA VAL A 241 -36.40 27.20 1.34
C VAL A 241 -37.81 27.21 1.91
N THR A 242 -38.52 28.30 1.67
CA THR A 242 -39.89 28.45 2.17
C THR A 242 -40.90 28.24 1.05
N PHE A 243 -41.78 27.29 1.26
CA PHE A 243 -42.92 26.99 0.39
C PHE A 243 -44.18 27.70 0.89
N PHE A 244 -45.17 27.83 -0.01
CA PHE A 244 -46.47 28.40 0.32
C PHE A 244 -47.52 27.30 0.41
N CYS A 245 -48.28 27.31 1.50
CA CYS A 245 -49.36 26.37 1.77
C CYS A 245 -50.69 27.09 1.95
N HIS A 246 -51.78 26.40 1.63
CA HIS A 246 -53.12 26.95 1.83
C HIS A 246 -53.49 26.95 3.31
N GLY A 247 -53.93 28.09 3.82
CA GLY A 247 -54.58 28.21 5.11
C GLY A 247 -56.01 27.68 5.12
N GLN A 248 -56.74 27.97 6.18
CA GLN A 248 -58.10 27.50 6.39
C GLN A 248 -59.02 27.89 5.22
N ASN A 249 -59.85 26.96 4.75
CA ASN A 249 -60.77 27.13 3.61
C ASN A 249 -60.13 27.64 2.30
N ARG A 250 -58.79 27.57 2.15
CA ARG A 250 -58.04 28.08 0.99
C ARG A 250 -58.22 29.59 0.75
N SER A 251 -58.67 30.37 1.74
CA SER A 251 -58.88 31.82 1.61
C SER A 251 -57.60 32.63 1.82
N CYS A 252 -56.60 32.05 2.48
CA CYS A 252 -55.29 32.67 2.74
C CYS A 252 -54.15 31.68 2.50
N SER A 253 -52.91 32.17 2.48
CA SER A 253 -51.69 31.38 2.37
C SER A 253 -50.80 31.56 3.60
N TYR A 254 -50.05 30.52 3.97
CA TYR A 254 -49.00 30.62 4.99
C TYR A 254 -47.70 29.99 4.49
N GLN A 255 -46.61 30.31 5.18
CA GLN A 255 -45.26 29.88 4.82
C GLN A 255 -44.87 28.61 5.57
N ALA A 256 -44.29 27.65 4.86
CA ALA A 256 -43.77 26.39 5.42
C ALA A 256 -42.30 26.22 5.02
N ILE A 257 -41.42 26.12 6.01
CA ILE A 257 -39.98 26.04 5.82
C ILE A 257 -39.58 24.58 5.57
N SER A 258 -38.70 24.38 4.59
CA SER A 258 -38.00 23.13 4.35
C SER A 258 -36.50 23.38 4.41
N ARG A 259 -35.77 22.50 5.09
CA ARG A 259 -34.32 22.60 5.24
C ARG A 259 -33.63 21.48 4.47
N CYS A 260 -32.59 21.82 3.72
CA CYS A 260 -31.76 20.84 3.04
C CYS A 260 -30.92 20.05 4.06
N PHE A 261 -30.96 18.73 3.99
CA PHE A 261 -30.12 17.85 4.78
C PHE A 261 -29.50 16.77 3.91
N ASP A 262 -28.20 16.90 3.64
CA ASP A 262 -27.37 15.92 2.93
C ASP A 262 -28.02 15.34 1.66
N GLY A 263 -28.34 16.22 0.72
CA GLY A 263 -28.97 15.88 -0.57
C GLY A 263 -30.49 15.67 -0.52
N HIS A 264 -31.09 15.68 0.68
CA HIS A 264 -32.53 15.55 0.85
C HIS A 264 -33.18 16.87 1.27
N LEU A 265 -34.11 17.38 0.44
CA LEU A 265 -34.97 18.52 0.76
C LEU A 265 -36.43 18.04 0.84
N PRO A 266 -36.97 17.81 2.05
CA PRO A 266 -38.33 17.31 2.21
C PRO A 266 -39.37 18.38 1.88
N LEU A 267 -40.27 18.09 0.95
CA LEU A 267 -41.40 18.99 0.70
C LEU A 267 -42.34 19.02 1.92
N PRO A 268 -42.83 20.20 2.36
CA PRO A 268 -43.83 20.26 3.42
C PRO A 268 -45.09 19.47 3.06
N ASP A 269 -45.69 18.75 4.00
CA ASP A 269 -46.86 17.89 3.74
C ASP A 269 -48.05 18.64 3.12
N CYS A 270 -48.17 19.93 3.43
CA CYS A 270 -49.19 20.84 2.92
C CYS A 270 -48.93 21.30 1.48
N TYR A 271 -47.71 21.17 0.99
CA TYR A 271 -47.32 21.67 -0.32
C TYR A 271 -47.95 20.83 -1.44
N ARG A 272 -48.41 21.52 -2.47
CA ARG A 272 -48.96 20.92 -3.69
C ARG A 272 -48.43 21.71 -4.88
N GLU A 273 -47.71 21.05 -5.77
CA GLU A 273 -47.18 21.70 -6.97
C GLU A 273 -48.34 22.10 -7.90
N PRO A 274 -48.38 23.35 -8.40
CA PRO A 274 -49.42 23.77 -9.32
C PRO A 274 -49.24 23.10 -10.68
N THR A 275 -50.37 22.74 -11.30
CA THR A 275 -50.36 22.16 -12.64
C THR A 275 -49.93 23.18 -13.69
N TRP A 276 -49.49 22.70 -14.85
CA TRP A 276 -49.17 23.58 -15.99
C TRP A 276 -50.35 24.50 -16.36
N LEU A 277 -51.59 24.00 -16.35
CA LEU A 277 -52.79 24.79 -16.58
C LEU A 277 -52.98 25.89 -15.54
N GLN A 278 -52.80 25.58 -14.25
CA GLN A 278 -52.91 26.56 -13.16
C GLN A 278 -51.85 27.65 -13.30
N TYR A 279 -50.62 27.26 -13.62
CA TYR A 279 -49.51 28.17 -13.86
C TYR A 279 -49.75 29.09 -15.07
N THR A 280 -50.15 28.52 -16.20
CA THR A 280 -50.25 29.25 -17.48
C THR A 280 -51.53 30.09 -17.58
N ILE A 281 -52.67 29.59 -17.08
CA ILE A 281 -53.98 30.22 -17.28
C ILE A 281 -54.42 31.03 -16.05
N PHE A 282 -54.04 30.61 -14.84
CA PHE A 282 -54.50 31.22 -13.60
C PHE A 282 -53.35 31.61 -12.64
N PRO A 283 -52.33 32.36 -13.10
CA PRO A 283 -51.15 32.67 -12.28
C PRO A 283 -51.50 33.45 -11.01
N LYS A 284 -52.55 34.28 -11.03
CA LYS A 284 -53.04 35.03 -9.85
C LYS A 284 -53.75 34.17 -8.80
N LYS A 285 -54.05 32.91 -9.11
CA LYS A 285 -54.72 31.97 -8.17
C LYS A 285 -53.74 30.98 -7.54
N LEU A 286 -52.44 31.09 -7.82
CA LEU A 286 -51.42 30.27 -7.19
C LEU A 286 -51.38 30.56 -5.69
N VAL A 287 -51.08 29.54 -4.88
CA VAL A 287 -51.01 29.65 -3.40
C VAL A 287 -50.08 30.78 -2.96
N SER A 288 -48.98 30.96 -3.69
CA SER A 288 -48.01 32.03 -3.45
C SER A 288 -48.57 33.44 -3.65
N GLU A 289 -49.63 33.61 -4.44
CA GLU A 289 -50.23 34.93 -4.78
C GLU A 289 -51.48 35.28 -3.96
N ILE A 290 -51.99 34.34 -3.15
CA ILE A 290 -53.13 34.57 -2.26
C ILE A 290 -52.67 35.35 -1.02
N PRO A 291 -53.49 36.26 -0.45
CA PRO A 291 -53.15 37.01 0.76
C PRO A 291 -52.67 36.08 1.90
N SER A 292 -51.72 36.56 2.70
CA SER A 292 -51.25 35.80 3.85
C SER A 292 -52.38 35.64 4.87
N CYS A 293 -52.37 34.51 5.58
CA CYS A 293 -52.94 34.45 6.92
C CYS A 293 -52.03 35.28 7.85
#